data_AF-A0A9X6FAM5-F1
#
_entry.id   AF-A0A9X6FAM5-F1
#
_cell.length_a   1.000
_cell.length_b   1.000
_cell.length_c   1.000
_cell.angle_alpha   90.00
_cell.angle_beta   90.00
_cell.angle_gamma   90.00
#
_symmetry.space_group_name_H-M   'P 1'
#
loop_
_entity.id
_entity.type
_entity.pdbx_description
1 polymer ?
#
loop_
_entity_poly.entity_id
_entity_poly.type
_entity_poly.pdbx_seq_one_letter_code
_entity_poly.pdbx_strand_id
1 'polypeptide(L)'
;MDYSKQRQKSVHRKKLYENLNEMPFYIEEFVEYKELHDASPSTLLNYVYDFRVFFNWLLSEQIIEFKPIKDISFSELENLKKKDVENFMRFLKLQQNMQNSSVNRKISALKSLFKYLTSLSENEDGECYFYRNVMAKIEIHKDKETLNARAKRMRSKIFHND
;
A
#
# COMPACT_ATOMS: atom_id res chain seq x y z
N MET A 1 -10.22 30.33 0.45
CA MET A 1 -10.44 29.15 -0.42
C MET A 1 -9.68 27.89 0.06
N ASP A 2 -9.28 27.77 1.34
CA ASP A 2 -8.38 26.68 1.80
C ASP A 2 -8.86 25.87 3.03
N TYR A 3 -9.96 26.28 3.67
CA TYR A 3 -10.50 25.59 4.86
C TYR A 3 -10.95 24.15 4.60
N SER A 4 -11.52 23.87 3.43
CA SER A 4 -12.02 22.52 3.08
C SER A 4 -10.87 21.50 2.93
N LYS A 5 -9.76 21.90 2.28
CA LYS A 5 -8.58 21.04 2.10
C LYS A 5 -7.89 20.77 3.43
N GLN A 6 -7.75 21.79 4.29
CA GLN A 6 -7.14 21.63 5.60
C GLN A 6 -7.98 20.73 6.53
N ARG A 7 -9.31 20.89 6.51
CA ARG A 7 -10.24 20.01 7.23
C ARG A 7 -10.14 18.56 6.74
N GLN A 8 -10.10 18.34 5.42
CA GLN A 8 -9.95 17.00 4.86
C GLN A 8 -8.63 16.33 5.28
N LYS A 9 -7.51 17.07 5.25
CA LYS A 9 -6.21 16.57 5.73
C LYS A 9 -6.27 16.17 7.21
N SER A 10 -6.89 16.98 8.05
CA SER A 10 -7.08 16.68 9.48
C SER A 10 -7.93 15.42 9.71
N VAL A 11 -9.04 15.26 8.99
CA VAL A 11 -9.90 14.07 9.08
C VAL A 11 -9.15 12.81 8.64
N HIS A 12 -8.41 12.86 7.53
CA HIS A 12 -7.65 11.71 7.06
C HIS A 12 -6.49 11.35 7.99
N ARG A 13 -5.82 12.35 8.57
CA ARG A 13 -4.79 12.15 9.59
C ARG A 13 -5.36 11.43 10.81
N LYS A 14 -6.53 11.83 11.30
CA LYS A 14 -7.19 11.15 12.43
C LYS A 14 -7.47 9.68 12.10
N LYS A 15 -8.08 9.41 10.95
CA LYS A 15 -8.38 8.05 10.49
C LYS A 15 -7.14 7.18 10.30
N LEU A 16 -6.03 7.78 9.88
CA LEU A 16 -4.75 7.09 9.72
C LEU A 16 -4.28 6.53 11.07
N TYR A 17 -4.15 7.36 12.10
CA TYR A 17 -3.70 6.90 13.42
C TYR A 17 -4.69 5.93 14.07
N GLU A 18 -6.00 6.12 13.89
CA GLU A 18 -7.00 5.13 14.34
C GLU A 18 -6.78 3.74 13.72
N ASN A 19 -6.36 3.67 12.45
CA ASN A 19 -6.09 2.42 11.76
C ASN A 19 -4.71 1.84 12.05
N LEU A 20 -3.72 2.67 12.39
CA LEU A 20 -2.36 2.22 12.71
C LEU A 20 -2.31 1.39 13.97
N ASN A 21 -3.19 1.64 14.95
CA ASN A 21 -3.30 0.85 16.18
C ASN A 21 -3.55 -0.65 15.97
N GLU A 22 -4.04 -1.04 14.79
CA GLU A 22 -4.32 -2.43 14.43
C GLU A 22 -3.30 -3.01 13.43
N MET A 23 -2.26 -2.25 13.07
CA MET A 23 -1.21 -2.66 12.15
C MET A 23 0.04 -3.13 12.93
N PRO A 24 0.91 -3.95 12.32
CA PRO A 24 2.22 -4.24 12.87
C PRO A 24 3.05 -2.97 13.07
N PHE A 25 3.94 -2.98 14.06
CA PHE A 25 4.80 -1.84 14.40
C PHE A 25 5.59 -1.32 13.18
N TYR A 26 6.10 -2.20 12.32
CA TYR A 26 6.87 -1.81 11.13
C TYR A 26 6.03 -1.07 10.06
N ILE A 27 4.70 -1.12 10.15
CA ILE A 27 3.82 -0.30 9.31
C ILE A 27 3.72 1.13 9.84
N GLU A 28 3.72 1.30 11.16
CA GLU A 28 3.77 2.61 11.81
C GLU A 28 5.08 3.32 11.45
N GLU A 29 6.22 2.65 11.63
CA GLU A 29 7.53 3.20 11.24
C GLU A 29 7.62 3.52 9.74
N PHE A 30 7.04 2.67 8.87
CA PHE A 30 6.93 2.96 7.45
C PHE A 30 6.12 4.24 7.19
N VAL A 31 5.01 4.44 7.92
CA VAL A 31 4.18 5.63 7.80
C VAL A 31 4.95 6.86 8.27
N GLU A 32 5.62 6.81 9.41
CA GLU A 32 6.45 7.89 9.93
C GLU A 32 7.56 8.28 8.93
N TYR A 33 8.27 7.27 8.39
CA TYR A 33 9.25 7.48 7.32
C TYR A 33 8.63 8.23 6.13
N LYS A 34 7.44 7.82 5.69
CA LYS A 34 6.75 8.48 4.57
C LYS A 34 6.25 9.88 4.92
N GLU A 35 5.84 10.14 6.16
CA GLU A 35 5.47 11.47 6.63
C GLU A 35 6.66 12.44 6.58
N LEU A 36 7.85 12.00 6.99
CA LEU A 36 9.09 12.78 6.88
C LEU A 36 9.49 13.07 5.42
N HIS A 37 8.98 12.29 4.47
CA HIS A 37 9.20 12.45 3.03
C HIS A 37 7.97 13.02 2.30
N ASP A 38 7.24 13.92 2.98
CA ASP A 38 6.14 14.72 2.43
C ASP A 38 4.93 13.94 1.89
N ALA A 39 4.73 12.69 2.30
CA ALA A 39 3.53 11.95 1.93
C ALA A 39 2.27 12.55 2.59
N SER A 40 1.24 12.80 1.79
CA SER A 40 -0.02 13.35 2.33
C SER A 40 -0.76 12.34 3.21
N PRO A 41 -1.52 12.77 4.24
CA PRO A 41 -2.33 11.88 5.08
C PRO A 41 -3.29 10.98 4.28
N SER A 42 -3.85 11.51 3.18
CA SER A 42 -4.69 10.72 2.27
C SER A 42 -3.93 9.58 1.60
N THR A 43 -2.69 9.82 1.19
CA THR A 43 -1.83 8.81 0.56
C THR A 43 -1.48 7.72 1.56
N LEU A 44 -1.09 8.11 2.77
CA LEU A 44 -0.73 7.21 3.86
C LEU A 44 -1.90 6.33 4.30
N LEU A 45 -3.09 6.93 4.47
CA LEU A 45 -4.31 6.20 4.80
C LEU A 45 -4.64 5.16 3.73
N ASN A 46 -4.46 5.50 2.45
CA ASN A 46 -4.63 4.56 1.34
C ASN A 46 -3.61 3.43 1.35
N TYR A 47 -2.35 3.68 1.77
CA TYR A 47 -1.36 2.63 1.97
C TYR A 47 -1.77 1.68 3.10
N VAL A 48 -2.18 2.21 4.25
CA VAL A 48 -2.65 1.39 5.39
C VAL A 48 -3.83 0.51 4.99
N TYR A 49 -4.80 1.05 4.24
CA TYR A 49 -5.91 0.22 3.72
C TYR A 49 -5.45 -0.83 2.71
N ASP A 50 -4.45 -0.54 1.89
CA ASP A 50 -3.91 -1.52 0.95
C ASP A 50 -3.18 -2.65 1.68
N PHE A 51 -2.40 -2.33 2.72
CA PHE A 51 -1.70 -3.32 3.55
C PHE A 51 -2.69 -4.19 4.32
N ARG A 52 -3.75 -3.60 4.88
CA ARG A 52 -4.81 -4.35 5.54
C ARG A 52 -5.47 -5.37 4.63
N VAL A 53 -5.78 -5.00 3.38
CA VAL A 53 -6.33 -5.94 2.39
C VAL A 53 -5.36 -7.08 2.11
N PHE A 54 -4.06 -6.79 2.03
CA PHE A 54 -3.04 -7.80 1.80
C PHE A 54 -2.87 -8.76 3.00
N PHE A 55 -2.78 -8.25 4.22
CA PHE A 55 -2.66 -9.07 5.42
C PHE A 55 -3.88 -9.96 5.64
N ASN A 56 -5.09 -9.43 5.46
CA ASN A 56 -6.31 -10.23 5.53
C ASN A 56 -6.31 -11.35 4.49
N TRP A 57 -5.82 -11.08 3.28
CA TRP A 57 -5.70 -12.10 2.24
C TRP A 57 -4.68 -13.19 2.60
N LEU A 58 -3.53 -12.82 3.16
CA LEU A 58 -2.53 -13.80 3.62
C LEU A 58 -3.11 -14.74 4.68
N LEU A 59 -3.87 -14.19 5.62
CA LEU A 59 -4.55 -14.95 6.67
C LEU A 59 -5.66 -15.85 6.09
N SER A 60 -6.48 -15.33 5.17
CA SER A 60 -7.61 -16.09 4.60
C SER A 60 -7.15 -17.27 3.74
N GLU A 61 -6.06 -17.09 3.00
CA GLU A 61 -5.46 -18.15 2.17
C GLU A 61 -4.48 -19.04 2.95
N GLN A 62 -4.35 -18.83 4.27
CA GLN A 62 -3.47 -19.60 5.17
C GLN A 62 -2.00 -19.60 4.69
N ILE A 63 -1.57 -18.51 4.06
CA ILE A 63 -0.16 -18.30 3.69
C ILE A 63 0.67 -18.00 4.94
N ILE A 64 0.05 -17.38 5.94
CA ILE A 64 0.58 -17.17 7.28
C ILE A 64 -0.42 -17.70 8.31
N GLU A 65 0.04 -17.98 9.53
CA GLU A 65 -0.81 -18.48 10.61
C GLU A 65 -1.85 -17.45 11.04
N PHE A 66 -3.04 -17.92 11.42
CA PHE A 66 -4.12 -17.05 11.88
C PHE A 66 -3.74 -16.32 13.18
N LYS A 67 -3.67 -14.99 13.13
CA LYS A 67 -3.38 -14.11 14.25
C LYS A 67 -3.95 -12.70 14.00
N PRO A 68 -4.09 -11.85 15.02
CA PRO A 68 -4.41 -10.45 14.81
C PRO A 68 -3.40 -9.78 13.88
N ILE A 69 -3.86 -8.88 13.00
CA ILE A 69 -2.98 -8.21 12.01
C ILE A 69 -1.78 -7.54 12.67
N LYS A 70 -1.98 -6.89 13.82
CA LYS A 70 -0.93 -6.24 14.61
C LYS A 70 0.21 -7.16 15.05
N ASP A 71 -0.03 -8.47 15.10
CA ASP A 71 0.92 -9.48 15.57
C ASP A 71 1.62 -10.21 14.40
N ILE A 72 1.37 -9.80 13.15
CA ILE A 72 2.08 -10.30 11.97
C ILE A 72 3.51 -9.77 12.00
N SER A 73 4.49 -10.66 11.92
CA SER A 73 5.93 -10.32 11.92
C SER A 73 6.44 -10.01 10.51
N PHE A 74 7.43 -9.12 10.38
CA PHE A 74 8.10 -8.88 9.11
C PHE A 74 8.81 -10.14 8.56
N SER A 75 9.20 -11.09 9.43
CA SER A 75 9.77 -12.38 9.00
C SER A 75 8.78 -13.23 8.20
N GLU A 76 7.47 -13.06 8.42
CA GLU A 76 6.44 -13.72 7.60
C GLU A 76 6.44 -13.14 6.18
N LEU A 77 6.76 -11.85 6.03
CA LEU A 77 6.89 -11.18 4.73
C LEU A 77 8.18 -11.55 4.01
N GLU A 78 9.28 -11.70 4.74
CA GLU A 78 10.57 -12.15 4.22
C GLU A 78 10.44 -13.49 3.46
N ASN A 79 9.62 -14.40 3.97
CA ASN A 79 9.47 -15.76 3.46
C ASN A 79 8.43 -15.92 2.34
N LEU A 80 7.69 -14.86 1.99
CA LEU A 80 6.68 -14.91 0.94
C LEU A 80 7.27 -15.31 -0.42
N LYS A 81 6.63 -16.24 -1.11
CA LYS A 81 7.05 -16.67 -2.45
C LYS A 81 6.47 -15.74 -3.50
N LYS A 82 7.14 -15.66 -4.65
CA LYS A 82 6.66 -14.88 -5.80
C LYS A 82 5.24 -15.31 -6.20
N LYS A 83 4.98 -16.62 -6.17
CA LYS A 83 3.68 -17.22 -6.45
C LYS A 83 2.57 -16.71 -5.52
N ASP A 84 2.88 -16.44 -4.25
CA ASP A 84 1.88 -15.93 -3.30
C ASP A 84 1.46 -14.52 -3.70
N VAL A 85 2.42 -13.67 -4.09
CA VAL A 85 2.10 -12.33 -4.59
C VAL A 85 1.34 -12.36 -5.93
N GLU A 86 1.71 -13.28 -6.84
CA GLU A 86 0.99 -13.48 -8.11
C GLU A 86 -0.46 -13.97 -7.85
N ASN A 87 -0.66 -14.83 -6.84
CA ASN A 87 -2.00 -15.26 -6.40
C ASN A 87 -2.79 -14.10 -5.80
N PHE A 88 -2.17 -13.23 -5.00
CA PHE A 88 -2.82 -12.02 -4.50
C PHE A 88 -3.27 -11.09 -5.65
N MET A 89 -2.41 -10.90 -6.66
CA MET A 89 -2.80 -10.14 -7.86
C MET A 89 -3.99 -10.77 -8.57
N ARG A 90 -4.04 -12.11 -8.66
CA ARG A 90 -5.16 -12.85 -9.24
C ARG A 90 -6.43 -12.70 -8.40
N PHE A 91 -6.33 -12.77 -7.07
CA PHE A 91 -7.42 -12.52 -6.13
C PHE A 91 -8.05 -11.14 -6.37
N LEU A 92 -7.22 -10.08 -6.42
CA LEU A 92 -7.70 -8.72 -6.64
C LEU A 92 -8.42 -8.58 -8.00
N LYS A 93 -7.90 -9.22 -9.06
CA LYS A 93 -8.51 -9.14 -10.40
C LYS A 93 -9.81 -9.93 -10.50
N LEU A 94 -9.79 -11.19 -10.07
CA LEU A 94 -10.87 -12.13 -10.36
C LEU A 94 -11.96 -12.14 -9.29
N GLN A 95 -11.57 -12.08 -8.01
CA GLN A 95 -12.53 -12.17 -6.90
C GLN A 95 -13.02 -10.81 -6.46
N GLN A 96 -12.14 -9.80 -6.45
CA GLN A 96 -12.53 -8.42 -6.12
C GLN A 96 -12.94 -7.59 -7.34
N ASN A 97 -12.92 -8.19 -8.55
CA ASN A 97 -13.25 -7.54 -9.82
C ASN A 97 -12.57 -6.17 -10.01
N MET A 98 -11.32 -6.04 -9.52
CA MET A 98 -10.59 -4.77 -9.58
C MET A 98 -9.99 -4.54 -10.96
N GLN A 99 -10.14 -3.31 -11.44
CA GLN A 99 -9.45 -2.83 -12.63
C GLN A 99 -7.93 -2.89 -12.44
N ASN A 100 -7.20 -3.14 -13.53
CA ASN A 100 -5.73 -3.23 -13.52
C ASN A 100 -5.05 -2.02 -12.88
N SER A 101 -5.58 -0.80 -13.06
CA SER A 101 -5.06 0.41 -12.44
C SER A 101 -5.13 0.37 -10.90
N SER A 102 -6.23 -0.13 -10.34
CA SER A 102 -6.41 -0.33 -8.90
C SER A 102 -5.51 -1.42 -8.35
N VAL A 103 -5.36 -2.53 -9.08
CA VAL A 103 -4.42 -3.61 -8.73
C VAL A 103 -2.99 -3.08 -8.72
N ASN A 104 -2.58 -2.40 -9.79
CA ASN A 104 -1.25 -1.82 -9.91
C ASN A 104 -0.95 -0.80 -8.80
N ARG A 105 -1.95 -0.02 -8.37
CA ARG A 105 -1.82 0.89 -7.22
C ARG A 105 -1.51 0.11 -5.94
N LYS A 106 -2.28 -0.95 -5.63
CA LYS A 106 -2.05 -1.80 -4.45
C LYS A 106 -0.68 -2.48 -4.48
N ILE A 107 -0.28 -3.04 -5.62
CA ILE A 107 1.04 -3.66 -5.78
C ILE A 107 2.15 -2.61 -5.66
N SER A 108 1.95 -1.38 -6.13
CA SER A 108 2.91 -0.29 -5.95
C SER A 108 3.07 0.11 -4.48
N ALA A 109 1.97 0.11 -3.70
CA ALA A 109 2.03 0.35 -2.26
C ALA A 109 2.87 -0.73 -1.57
N LEU A 110 2.61 -2.01 -1.86
CA LEU A 110 3.37 -3.13 -1.32
C LEU A 110 4.85 -3.10 -1.75
N LYS A 111 5.16 -2.75 -3.00
CA LYS A 111 6.55 -2.54 -3.44
C LYS A 111 7.25 -1.46 -2.62
N SER A 112 6.55 -0.37 -2.30
CA SER A 112 7.11 0.69 -1.46
C SER A 112 7.37 0.22 -0.03
N LEU A 113 6.46 -0.59 0.54
CA LEU A 113 6.65 -1.18 1.86
C LEU A 113 7.86 -2.11 1.88
N PHE A 114 7.94 -3.07 0.94
CA PHE A 114 9.06 -4.01 0.89
C PHE A 114 10.39 -3.32 0.63
N LYS A 115 10.42 -2.27 -0.20
CA LYS A 115 11.65 -1.46 -0.36
C LYS A 115 12.09 -0.84 0.96
N TYR A 116 11.14 -0.34 1.77
CA TYR A 116 11.46 0.21 3.07
C TYR A 116 12.03 -0.86 4.01
N LEU A 117 11.32 -1.99 4.16
CA LEU A 117 11.72 -3.09 5.04
C LEU A 117 13.07 -3.73 4.64
N THR A 118 13.47 -3.62 3.37
CA THR A 118 14.68 -4.28 2.85
C THR A 118 15.87 -3.35 2.63
N SER A 119 15.70 -2.03 2.76
CA SER A 119 16.77 -1.09 2.39
C SER A 119 16.75 0.27 3.09
N LEU A 120 15.68 0.63 3.81
CA LEU A 120 15.51 1.97 4.40
C LEU A 120 15.09 1.93 5.88
N SER A 121 14.89 0.73 6.42
CA SER A 121 14.67 0.48 7.83
C SER A 121 15.99 0.08 8.47
N GLU A 122 16.12 0.34 9.75
CA GLU A 122 17.25 -0.06 10.58
C GLU A 122 16.69 -0.65 11.88
N ASN A 123 17.16 -1.84 12.25
CA ASN A 123 16.91 -2.45 13.54
C ASN A 123 17.94 -1.95 14.58
N GLU A 124 17.91 -2.52 15.79
CA GLU A 124 18.83 -2.14 16.87
C GLU A 124 20.33 -2.34 16.51
N ASP A 125 20.63 -3.23 15.56
CA ASP A 125 21.98 -3.51 15.07
C ASP A 125 22.38 -2.64 13.85
N GLY A 126 21.49 -1.76 13.37
CA GLY A 126 21.72 -0.95 12.18
C GLY A 126 21.48 -1.68 10.85
N GLU A 127 20.91 -2.88 10.89
CA GLU A 127 20.59 -3.69 9.70
C GLU A 127 19.12 -3.52 9.28
N CYS A 128 18.82 -3.74 7.99
CA CYS A 128 17.43 -3.74 7.55
C CYS A 128 16.66 -4.96 8.08
N TYR A 129 15.33 -4.87 8.13
CA TYR A 129 14.50 -5.94 8.72
C TYR A 129 14.65 -7.29 8.02
N PHE A 130 14.83 -7.30 6.70
CA PHE A 130 15.20 -8.50 5.95
C PHE A 130 15.73 -8.15 4.56
N TYR A 131 16.63 -8.97 4.00
CA TYR A 131 17.26 -8.67 2.70
C TYR A 131 16.45 -9.14 1.49
N ARG A 132 15.64 -10.20 1.66
CA ARG A 132 14.93 -10.83 0.54
C ARG A 132 13.70 -10.04 0.11
N ASN A 133 13.83 -9.25 -0.95
CA ASN A 133 12.70 -8.51 -1.50
C ASN A 133 11.97 -9.29 -2.61
N VAL A 134 10.90 -10.02 -2.27
CA VAL A 134 10.06 -10.72 -3.27
C VAL A 134 9.34 -9.75 -4.21
N MET A 135 8.92 -8.58 -3.71
CA MET A 135 8.17 -7.60 -4.49
C MET A 135 9.00 -6.97 -5.62
N ALA A 136 10.33 -6.95 -5.49
CA ALA A 136 11.24 -6.52 -6.55
C ALA A 136 11.15 -7.41 -7.81
N LYS A 137 10.73 -8.67 -7.65
CA LYS A 137 10.56 -9.64 -8.75
C LYS A 137 9.21 -9.57 -9.45
N ILE A 138 8.29 -8.73 -8.97
CA ILE A 138 6.92 -8.64 -9.46
C ILE A 138 6.84 -7.57 -10.56
N GLU A 139 6.31 -7.94 -11.72
CA GLU A 139 6.12 -6.99 -12.83
C GLU A 139 4.77 -6.29 -12.72
N ILE A 140 4.76 -4.99 -12.99
CA ILE A 140 3.53 -4.18 -13.05
C ILE A 140 3.37 -3.70 -14.48
N HIS A 141 2.44 -4.31 -15.22
CA HIS A 141 2.09 -3.83 -16.55
C HIS A 141 1.19 -2.61 -16.42
N LYS A 142 1.72 -1.44 -16.74
CA LYS A 142 0.90 -0.24 -16.91
C LYS A 142 0.10 -0.45 -18.19
N ASP A 143 -1.22 -0.58 -18.06
CA ASP A 143 -2.09 -0.43 -19.22
C ASP A 143 -1.74 0.92 -19.86
N LYS A 144 -1.49 0.91 -21.17
CA LYS A 144 -1.35 2.12 -21.98
C LYS A 144 -2.72 2.79 -22.05
N GLU A 145 -3.24 3.27 -20.92
CA GLU A 145 -4.18 4.37 -20.95
C GLU A 145 -3.37 5.52 -21.55
N THR A 146 -3.55 5.68 -22.86
CA THR A 146 -2.86 6.69 -23.65
C THR A 146 -3.00 8.02 -22.91
N LEU A 147 -1.95 8.84 -22.92
CA LEU A 147 -2.01 10.21 -22.36
C LEU A 147 -3.29 10.94 -22.80
N ASN A 148 -3.83 10.59 -23.97
CA ASN A 148 -5.13 10.99 -24.50
C ASN A 148 -6.33 10.65 -23.61
N ALA A 149 -6.42 9.45 -23.02
CA ALA A 149 -7.52 9.07 -22.11
C ALA A 149 -7.48 9.87 -20.80
N ARG A 150 -6.28 10.10 -20.24
CA ARG A 150 -6.08 10.95 -19.05
C ARG A 150 -6.38 12.42 -19.35
N ALA A 151 -5.93 12.95 -20.49
CA ALA A 151 -6.24 14.31 -20.94
C ALA A 151 -7.74 14.51 -21.22
N LYS A 152 -8.43 13.50 -21.78
CA LYS A 152 -9.87 13.54 -22.05
C LYS A 152 -10.70 13.63 -20.77
N ARG A 153 -10.33 12.92 -19.71
CA ARG A 153 -10.98 13.03 -18.38
C ARG A 153 -10.70 14.37 -17.68
N MET A 154 -9.50 14.93 -17.86
CA MET A 154 -9.20 16.26 -17.33
C MET A 154 -10.02 17.33 -18.06
N ARG A 155 -10.12 17.26 -19.39
CA ARG A 155 -10.96 18.18 -20.18
C ARG A 155 -12.43 18.09 -19.78
N SER A 156 -13.00 16.88 -19.65
CA SER A 156 -14.43 16.74 -19.32
C SER A 156 -14.79 17.35 -17.97
N LYS A 157 -13.89 17.35 -16.98
CA LYS A 157 -14.10 18.00 -15.67
C LYS A 157 -14.00 19.53 -15.70
N ILE A 158 -13.30 20.09 -16.69
CA ILE A 158 -13.18 21.55 -16.85
C ILE A 158 -14.47 22.13 -17.46
N PHE A 159 -15.09 21.42 -18.42
CA PHE A 159 -16.28 21.89 -19.14
C PHE A 159 -17.63 21.70 -18.43
N HIS A 160 -17.68 21.12 -17.22
CA HIS A 160 -18.92 20.91 -16.46
C HIS A 160 -19.03 21.84 -15.24
N ASN A 161 -18.17 22.87 -15.16
CA ASN A 161 -18.14 23.84 -14.07
C ASN A 161 -18.40 25.30 -14.53
N ASP A 162 -18.97 25.47 -15.72
CA ASP A 162 -19.56 26.74 -16.18
C ASP A 162 -21.10 26.66 -16.08
#